data_AF-A0A257T6P9-F1
#
_entry.id   AF-A0A257T6P9-F1
#
_cell.length_a   1.000
_cell.length_b   1.000
_cell.length_c   1.000
_cell.angle_alpha   90.00
_cell.angle_beta   90.00
_cell.angle_gamma   90.00
#
_symmetry.space_group_name_H-M   'P 1'
#
loop_
_entity.id
_entity.type
_entity.pdbx_description
1 polymer ?
#
loop_
_entity_poly.entity_id
_entity_poly.type
_entity_poly.pdbx_seq_one_letter_code
_entity_poly.pdbx_strand_id
1 'polypeptide(L)'
;MDQQLRLTDLVPRRHRTFALLACAGLAVIGVLESLHNWMPAVASMTTDGRVAAFDLEGEGSLAVWFSCATLELASLAALMGWSIRRRTPGADAPTVLLAAAACWLVMSVDECASLHEAFKELMSKSTGHRLHGDGTIWWVIGYGLVLSFVGCGVVWQMRRVPDAVLALLATAGFYALAVLAELEWIIPNKGEAEVMLEEGCEMAGNLCLFLSMGLYARYAARAAVDVRWDRRACERRRERVQGSGFRVQEGRRVGPASLRAPAHQQAIGNRQQSKVNSNIPEP
;
A
#
# COMPACT_ATOMS: atom_id res chain seq x y z
N MET A 1 -25.41 -22.09 -8.54
CA MET A 1 -24.02 -21.65 -8.72
C MET A 1 -23.68 -20.56 -7.70
N ASP A 2 -23.78 -20.96 -6.44
CA ASP A 2 -22.70 -21.01 -5.45
C ASP A 2 -21.87 -19.74 -5.28
N GLN A 3 -21.99 -19.18 -4.08
CA GLN A 3 -21.10 -18.17 -3.51
C GLN A 3 -19.68 -18.74 -3.38
N GLN A 4 -18.95 -18.81 -4.49
CA GLN A 4 -17.53 -19.11 -4.44
C GLN A 4 -16.85 -17.97 -3.70
N LEU A 5 -16.20 -18.29 -2.56
CA LEU A 5 -15.41 -17.34 -1.78
C LEU A 5 -14.43 -16.61 -2.69
N ARG A 6 -14.53 -15.28 -2.73
CA ARG A 6 -13.68 -14.45 -3.58
C ARG A 6 -12.57 -13.84 -2.74
N LEU A 7 -11.40 -13.65 -3.34
CA LEU A 7 -10.31 -12.87 -2.70
C LEU A 7 -10.78 -11.48 -2.23
N THR A 8 -11.77 -10.89 -2.91
CA THR A 8 -12.36 -9.61 -2.52
C THR A 8 -13.13 -9.64 -1.19
N ASP A 9 -13.46 -10.82 -0.69
CA ASP A 9 -14.25 -10.99 0.54
C ASP A 9 -13.35 -10.98 1.79
N LEU A 10 -12.05 -11.25 1.63
CA LEU A 10 -11.04 -11.15 2.69
C LEU A 10 -10.66 -9.69 3.00
N VAL A 11 -10.89 -8.76 2.07
CA VAL A 11 -10.45 -7.37 2.20
C VAL A 11 -11.43 -6.58 3.08
N PRO A 12 -10.98 -5.96 4.19
CA PRO A 12 -11.84 -5.16 5.05
C PRO A 12 -12.54 -4.04 4.28
N ARG A 13 -13.86 -3.91 4.46
CA ARG A 13 -14.68 -2.94 3.69
C ARG A 13 -14.91 -1.62 4.41
N ARG A 14 -14.84 -1.61 5.74
CA ARG A 14 -15.19 -0.47 6.60
C ARG A 14 -13.92 0.22 7.10
N HIS A 15 -13.87 1.56 7.06
CA HIS A 15 -12.73 2.32 7.61
C HIS A 15 -12.54 2.07 9.12
N ARG A 16 -13.63 1.83 9.85
CA ARG A 16 -13.58 1.48 11.28
C ARG A 16 -12.69 0.26 11.55
N THR A 17 -12.63 -0.71 10.63
CA THR A 17 -11.73 -1.86 10.80
C THR A 17 -10.27 -1.45 10.76
N PHE A 18 -9.89 -0.56 9.85
CA PHE A 18 -8.52 -0.03 9.77
C PHE A 18 -8.17 0.83 11.00
N ALA A 19 -9.10 1.64 11.48
CA ALA A 19 -8.90 2.39 12.72
C ALA A 19 -8.68 1.46 13.92
N LEU A 20 -9.48 0.39 14.04
CA LEU A 20 -9.30 -0.61 15.11
C LEU A 20 -7.97 -1.35 14.97
N LEU A 21 -7.55 -1.71 13.75
CA LEU A 21 -6.25 -2.34 13.50
C LEU A 21 -5.10 -1.40 13.87
N ALA A 22 -5.20 -0.11 13.54
CA ALA A 22 -4.21 0.89 13.93
C ALA A 22 -4.11 1.03 15.46
N CYS A 23 -5.25 1.17 16.16
CA CYS A 23 -5.26 1.24 17.62
C CYS A 23 -4.71 -0.04 18.27
N ALA A 24 -5.08 -1.21 17.74
CA ALA A 24 -4.59 -2.49 18.25
C ALA A 24 -3.08 -2.64 18.04
N GLY A 25 -2.56 -2.30 16.85
CA GLY A 25 -1.13 -2.32 16.57
C GLY A 25 -0.34 -1.36 17.47
N LEU A 26 -0.81 -0.11 17.62
CA LEU A 26 -0.18 0.86 18.53
C LEU A 26 -0.22 0.40 19.99
N ALA A 27 -1.29 -0.28 20.42
CA ALA A 27 -1.36 -0.85 21.76
C ALA A 27 -0.34 -1.99 21.96
N VAL A 28 -0.15 -2.85 20.95
CA VAL A 28 0.90 -3.89 20.99
C VAL A 28 2.29 -3.25 21.08
N ILE A 29 2.58 -2.26 20.25
CA ILE A 29 3.86 -1.51 20.29
C ILE A 29 4.08 -0.94 21.69
N GLY A 30 3.11 -0.20 22.24
CA GLY A 30 3.23 0.39 23.58
C GLY A 30 3.44 -0.66 24.69
N VAL A 31 2.85 -1.84 24.57
CA VAL A 31 3.11 -2.96 25.50
C VAL A 31 4.53 -3.48 25.36
N LEU A 32 5.03 -3.68 24.14
CA LEU A 32 6.40 -4.17 23.89
C LEU A 32 7.46 -3.20 24.42
N GLU A 33 7.30 -1.91 24.13
CA GLU A 33 8.13 -0.82 24.70
C GLU A 33 8.11 -0.84 26.23
N SER A 34 6.93 -0.97 26.82
CA SER A 34 6.78 -1.02 28.29
C SER A 34 7.44 -2.25 28.90
N LEU A 35 7.37 -3.40 28.22
CA LEU A 35 8.00 -4.64 28.67
C LEU A 35 9.53 -4.54 28.61
N HIS A 36 10.06 -3.92 27.56
CA HIS A 36 11.50 -3.66 27.41
C HIS A 36 12.01 -2.76 28.54
N ASN A 37 11.37 -1.62 28.76
CA ASN A 37 11.73 -0.70 29.84
C ASN A 37 11.58 -1.33 31.24
N TRP A 38 10.71 -2.33 31.40
CA TRP A 38 10.55 -3.06 32.67
C TRP A 38 11.56 -4.21 32.84
N MET A 39 12.32 -4.57 31.80
CA MET A 39 13.25 -5.69 31.80
C MET A 39 14.30 -5.62 32.94
N PRO A 40 14.92 -4.46 33.28
CA PRO A 40 15.90 -4.40 34.37
C PRO A 40 15.32 -4.81 35.73
N ALA A 41 14.04 -4.54 35.98
CA ALA A 41 13.38 -4.88 37.25
C ALA A 41 13.12 -6.39 37.40
N VAL A 42 12.99 -7.12 36.29
CA VAL A 42 12.77 -8.58 36.27
C VAL A 42 14.05 -9.37 35.98
N ALA A 43 15.13 -8.70 35.58
CA ALA A 43 16.42 -9.30 35.24
C ALA A 43 16.93 -10.26 36.33
N SER A 44 16.87 -9.84 37.60
CA SER A 44 17.31 -10.65 38.74
C SER A 44 16.50 -11.92 38.99
N MET A 45 15.33 -12.06 38.34
CA MET A 45 14.47 -13.24 38.41
C MET A 45 14.81 -14.27 37.32
N THR A 46 15.73 -13.95 36.41
CA THR A 46 16.15 -14.80 35.30
C THR A 46 17.59 -15.27 35.48
N THR A 47 17.93 -16.43 34.95
CA THR A 47 19.31 -16.97 35.03
C THR A 47 20.29 -16.15 34.20
N ASP A 48 19.83 -15.65 33.05
CA ASP A 48 20.68 -14.98 32.05
C ASP A 48 20.69 -13.45 32.22
N GLY A 49 20.03 -12.93 33.26
CA GLY A 49 19.95 -11.49 33.55
C GLY A 49 19.09 -10.69 32.57
N ARG A 50 18.35 -11.35 31.67
CA ARG A 50 17.42 -10.72 30.73
C ARG A 50 16.28 -11.66 30.37
N VAL A 51 15.17 -11.09 29.90
CA VAL A 51 14.08 -11.84 29.27
C VAL A 51 14.19 -11.61 27.77
N ALA A 52 14.78 -12.55 27.04
CA ALA A 52 15.06 -12.40 25.60
C ALA A 52 13.83 -12.00 24.76
N ALA A 53 12.62 -12.42 25.17
CA ALA A 53 11.38 -12.04 24.49
C ALA A 53 11.02 -10.54 24.60
N PHE A 54 11.55 -9.82 25.59
CA PHE A 54 11.32 -8.39 25.84
C PHE A 54 12.48 -7.50 25.37
N ASP A 55 13.57 -8.11 24.91
CA ASP A 55 14.74 -7.42 24.42
C ASP A 55 14.44 -6.89 23.01
N LEU A 56 14.22 -5.59 22.83
CA LEU A 56 13.81 -5.04 21.53
C LEU A 56 14.91 -5.26 20.47
N GLU A 57 16.19 -5.10 20.85
CA GLU A 57 17.35 -5.39 19.99
C GLU A 57 17.57 -6.90 19.74
N GLY A 58 16.84 -7.76 20.45
CA GLY A 58 17.05 -9.19 20.40
C GLY A 58 16.53 -9.81 19.11
N GLU A 59 17.39 -10.54 18.39
CA GLU A 59 16.95 -11.42 17.30
C GLU A 59 15.91 -12.43 17.84
N GLY A 60 14.71 -12.43 17.23
CA GLY A 60 13.62 -13.31 17.65
C GLY A 60 12.81 -12.83 18.86
N SER A 61 12.98 -11.57 19.28
CA SER A 61 12.13 -10.92 20.28
C SER A 61 10.68 -10.78 19.81
N LEU A 62 9.76 -10.48 20.74
CA LEU A 62 8.35 -10.26 20.38
C LEU A 62 8.16 -9.06 19.44
N ALA A 63 9.04 -8.07 19.49
CA ALA A 63 9.05 -6.92 18.58
C ALA A 63 9.39 -7.36 17.15
N VAL A 64 10.48 -8.13 16.98
CA VAL A 64 10.87 -8.73 15.70
C VAL A 64 9.73 -9.56 15.11
N TRP A 65 9.08 -10.42 15.91
CA TRP A 65 7.92 -11.21 15.44
C TRP A 65 6.74 -10.33 14.98
N PHE A 66 6.46 -9.23 15.70
CA PHE A 66 5.42 -8.28 15.32
C PHE A 66 5.76 -7.55 14.01
N SER A 67 7.00 -7.07 13.87
CA SER A 67 7.52 -6.44 12.65
C SER A 67 7.44 -7.39 11.45
N CYS A 68 7.92 -8.63 11.59
CA CYS A 68 7.83 -9.66 10.56
C CYS A 68 6.37 -9.89 10.13
N ALA A 69 5.47 -10.13 11.09
CA ALA A 69 4.07 -10.41 10.79
C ALA A 69 3.37 -9.22 10.10
N THR A 70 3.66 -7.99 10.51
CA THR A 70 3.06 -6.79 9.90
C THR A 70 3.62 -6.52 8.49
N LEU A 71 4.91 -6.75 8.26
CA LEU A 71 5.53 -6.70 6.92
C LEU A 71 4.98 -7.79 5.99
N GLU A 72 4.80 -9.02 6.48
CA GLU A 72 4.17 -10.11 5.72
C GLU A 72 2.72 -9.75 5.37
N LEU A 73 1.94 -9.22 6.32
CA LEU A 73 0.57 -8.76 6.07
C LEU A 73 0.54 -7.60 5.06
N ALA A 74 1.52 -6.70 5.07
CA ALA A 74 1.67 -5.65 4.06
C ALA A 74 1.96 -6.24 2.67
N SER A 75 2.82 -7.26 2.58
CA SER A 75 3.10 -8.01 1.35
C SER A 75 1.83 -8.67 0.80
N LEU A 76 1.10 -9.40 1.64
CA LEU A 76 -0.16 -10.05 1.26
C LEU A 76 -1.21 -9.03 0.82
N ALA A 77 -1.32 -7.89 1.49
CA ALA A 77 -2.22 -6.81 1.10
C ALA A 77 -1.85 -6.20 -0.26
N ALA A 78 -0.57 -5.98 -0.53
CA ALA A 78 -0.10 -5.51 -1.84
C ALA A 78 -0.40 -6.54 -2.95
N LEU A 79 -0.15 -7.83 -2.68
CA LEU A 79 -0.44 -8.92 -3.61
C LEU A 79 -1.95 -9.08 -3.88
N MET A 80 -2.79 -8.92 -2.86
CA MET A 80 -4.25 -8.87 -3.01
C MET A 80 -4.66 -7.70 -3.91
N GLY A 81 -4.13 -6.50 -3.65
CA GLY A 81 -4.39 -5.31 -4.48
C GLY A 81 -4.02 -5.54 -5.95
N TRP A 82 -2.84 -6.11 -6.21
CA TRP A 82 -2.40 -6.49 -7.55
C TRP A 82 -3.33 -7.53 -8.21
N SER A 83 -3.63 -8.63 -7.50
CA SER A 83 -4.45 -9.73 -8.00
C SER A 83 -5.87 -9.29 -8.36
N ILE A 84 -6.48 -8.44 -7.51
CA ILE A 84 -7.81 -7.88 -7.76
C ILE A 84 -7.80 -7.00 -9.01
N ARG A 85 -6.81 -6.11 -9.14
CA ARG A 85 -6.70 -5.22 -10.30
C ARG A 85 -6.47 -5.98 -11.60
N ARG A 86 -5.57 -6.97 -11.59
CA ARG A 86 -5.32 -7.85 -12.75
C ARG A 86 -6.57 -8.56 -13.26
N ARG A 87 -7.52 -8.87 -12.38
CA ARG A 87 -8.78 -9.55 -12.72
C ARG A 87 -9.94 -8.59 -12.97
N THR A 88 -9.74 -7.28 -12.83
CA THR A 88 -10.78 -6.27 -13.03
C THR A 88 -10.71 -5.73 -14.45
N PRO A 89 -11.74 -5.93 -15.29
CA PRO A 89 -11.74 -5.43 -16.66
C PRO A 89 -11.55 -3.91 -16.72
N GLY A 90 -10.62 -3.44 -17.55
CA GLY A 90 -10.31 -2.02 -17.72
C GLY A 90 -9.49 -1.39 -16.60
N ALA A 91 -9.07 -2.16 -15.59
CA ALA A 91 -8.13 -1.67 -14.58
C ALA A 91 -6.69 -2.05 -14.97
N ASP A 92 -5.77 -1.08 -14.90
CA ASP A 92 -4.35 -1.39 -15.05
C ASP A 92 -3.89 -2.29 -13.88
N ALA A 93 -2.99 -3.23 -14.12
CA ALA A 93 -2.42 -4.09 -13.10
C ALA A 93 -0.91 -3.85 -13.00
N PRO A 94 -0.52 -2.74 -12.34
CA PRO A 94 0.85 -2.27 -12.39
C PRO A 94 1.77 -3.30 -11.73
N THR A 95 2.86 -3.65 -12.40
CA THR A 95 3.90 -4.56 -11.88
C THR A 95 4.53 -4.02 -10.60
N VAL A 96 4.46 -2.71 -10.35
CA VAL A 96 4.97 -2.07 -9.14
C VAL A 96 4.35 -2.63 -7.85
N LEU A 97 3.09 -3.08 -7.87
CA LEU A 97 2.47 -3.66 -6.67
C LEU A 97 2.99 -5.07 -6.39
N LEU A 98 3.35 -5.81 -7.44
CA LEU A 98 4.00 -7.12 -7.29
C LEU A 98 5.43 -6.95 -6.79
N ALA A 99 6.16 -5.97 -7.32
CA ALA A 99 7.48 -5.59 -6.82
C ALA A 99 7.41 -5.16 -5.35
N ALA A 100 6.44 -4.33 -4.97
CA ALA A 100 6.21 -3.93 -3.59
C ALA A 100 5.93 -5.14 -2.69
N ALA A 101 5.04 -6.06 -3.09
CA ALA A 101 4.80 -7.28 -2.33
C ALA A 101 6.08 -8.10 -2.10
N ALA A 102 6.92 -8.25 -3.13
CA ALA A 102 8.21 -8.93 -3.00
C ALA A 102 9.16 -8.17 -2.05
N CYS A 103 9.26 -6.85 -2.16
CA CYS A 103 10.08 -6.02 -1.28
C CYS A 103 9.66 -6.17 0.19
N TRP A 104 8.38 -6.05 0.51
CA TRP A 104 7.88 -6.18 1.89
C TRP A 104 8.10 -7.58 2.45
N LEU A 105 7.99 -8.62 1.62
CA LEU A 105 8.29 -9.99 2.03
C LEU A 105 9.79 -10.17 2.32
N VAL A 106 10.67 -9.60 1.49
CA VAL A 106 12.11 -9.62 1.74
C VAL A 106 12.45 -8.88 3.02
N MET A 107 11.86 -7.70 3.27
CA MET A 107 12.02 -6.99 4.53
C MET A 107 11.53 -7.82 5.72
N SER A 108 10.40 -8.52 5.60
CA SER A 108 9.93 -9.43 6.65
C SER A 108 10.91 -10.57 6.94
N VAL A 109 11.59 -11.09 5.93
CA VAL A 109 12.62 -12.14 6.11
C VAL A 109 13.88 -11.55 6.72
N ASP A 110 14.27 -10.35 6.28
CA ASP A 110 15.41 -9.61 6.80
C ASP A 110 15.25 -9.33 8.29
N GLU A 111 14.09 -8.83 8.71
CA GLU A 111 13.76 -8.59 10.11
C GLU A 111 14.00 -9.82 11.01
N CYS A 112 13.65 -11.01 10.51
CA CYS A 112 13.82 -12.26 11.27
C CYS A 112 15.25 -12.80 11.22
N ALA A 113 15.96 -12.58 10.11
CA ALA A 113 17.22 -13.26 9.80
C ALA A 113 18.44 -12.33 9.83
N SER A 114 18.23 -11.03 10.07
CA SER A 114 19.25 -9.99 10.09
C SER A 114 20.16 -10.03 8.85
N LEU A 115 19.55 -10.10 7.65
CA LEU A 115 20.30 -10.17 6.39
C LEU A 115 21.08 -8.87 6.13
N HIS A 116 20.59 -7.74 6.60
CA HIS A 116 21.25 -6.45 6.50
C HIS A 116 22.56 -6.40 7.30
N GLU A 117 22.63 -7.08 8.45
CA GLU A 117 23.87 -7.24 9.21
C GLU A 117 24.90 -8.06 8.44
N ALA A 118 24.48 -9.19 7.86
CA ALA A 118 25.34 -10.01 7.01
C ALA A 118 25.83 -9.22 5.78
N PHE A 119 24.96 -8.41 5.18
CA PHE A 119 25.31 -7.53 4.06
C PHE A 119 26.29 -6.44 4.48
N LYS A 120 26.07 -5.79 5.63
CA LYS A 120 26.97 -4.78 6.22
C LYS A 120 28.38 -5.33 6.40
N GLU A 121 28.51 -6.51 7.01
CA GLU A 121 29.81 -7.14 7.24
C GLU A 121 30.49 -7.57 5.93
N LEU A 122 29.72 -8.14 4.98
CA LEU A 122 30.24 -8.50 3.67
C LEU A 122 30.80 -7.28 2.93
N MET A 123 30.04 -6.18 2.88
CA MET A 123 30.44 -4.95 2.19
C MET A 123 31.64 -4.28 2.86
N SER A 124 31.65 -4.25 4.19
CA SER A 124 32.79 -3.71 4.96
C SER A 124 34.06 -4.50 4.68
N LYS A 125 33.96 -5.84 4.61
CA LYS A 125 35.09 -6.72 4.29
C LYS A 125 35.54 -6.59 2.83
N SER A 126 34.61 -6.49 1.88
CA SER A 126 34.94 -6.43 0.46
C SER A 126 35.55 -5.08 0.05
N THR A 127 35.12 -3.99 0.69
CA THR A 127 35.59 -2.63 0.36
C THR A 127 36.76 -2.18 1.23
N GLY A 128 36.98 -2.82 2.38
CA GLY A 128 37.97 -2.39 3.37
C GLY A 128 37.54 -1.15 4.17
N HIS A 129 36.28 -0.72 4.06
CA HIS A 129 35.76 0.49 4.71
C HIS A 129 34.47 0.22 5.49
N ARG A 130 34.48 0.59 6.78
CA ARG A 130 33.27 0.71 7.62
C ARG A 130 32.79 2.16 7.58
N LEU A 131 31.87 2.45 6.66
CA LEU A 131 31.27 3.78 6.56
C LEU A 131 30.51 4.10 7.86
N HIS A 132 30.72 5.31 8.41
CA HIS A 132 30.19 5.73 9.71
C HIS A 132 30.65 4.93 10.94
N GLY A 133 31.77 4.20 10.82
CA GLY A 133 32.39 3.49 11.94
C GLY A 133 31.96 2.03 12.04
N ASP A 134 30.67 1.74 11.98
CA ASP A 134 30.11 0.38 12.10
C ASP A 134 29.83 -0.29 10.73
N GLY A 135 29.61 0.50 9.68
CA GLY A 135 29.26 0.03 8.34
C GLY A 135 27.77 0.13 8.01
N THR A 136 26.91 0.59 8.94
CA THR A 136 25.44 0.64 8.80
C THR A 136 24.97 1.40 7.57
N ILE A 137 25.73 2.42 7.15
CA ILE A 137 25.48 3.15 5.89
C ILE A 137 25.38 2.22 4.66
N TRP A 138 26.08 1.09 4.62
CA TRP A 138 26.04 0.18 3.47
C TRP A 138 24.64 -0.35 3.18
N TRP A 139 23.94 -0.84 4.20
CA TRP A 139 22.58 -1.35 4.01
C TRP A 139 21.58 -0.21 3.83
N VAL A 140 21.76 0.92 4.54
CA VAL A 140 20.88 2.10 4.42
C VAL A 140 20.85 2.60 2.97
N ILE A 141 22.00 2.66 2.29
CA ILE A 141 22.05 3.05 0.87
C ILE A 141 21.33 2.01 0.00
N GLY A 142 21.61 0.72 0.21
CA GLY A 142 21.03 -0.38 -0.58
C GLY A 142 19.51 -0.39 -0.50
N TYR A 143 18.97 -0.41 0.72
CA TYR A 143 17.53 -0.34 0.96
C TYR A 143 16.95 0.99 0.53
N GLY A 144 17.59 2.11 0.88
CA GLY A 144 17.12 3.45 0.53
C GLY A 144 16.87 3.60 -0.98
N LEU A 145 17.76 3.09 -1.83
CA LEU A 145 17.58 3.12 -3.29
C LEU A 145 16.40 2.26 -3.76
N VAL A 146 16.33 1.00 -3.32
CA VAL A 146 15.28 0.06 -3.74
C VAL A 146 13.91 0.52 -3.24
N LEU A 147 13.82 0.87 -1.95
CA LEU A 147 12.59 1.30 -1.31
C LEU A 147 12.12 2.65 -1.83
N SER A 148 13.02 3.59 -2.15
CA SER A 148 12.63 4.86 -2.77
C SER A 148 12.04 4.66 -4.17
N PHE A 149 12.66 3.80 -4.99
CA PHE A 149 12.18 3.53 -6.33
C PHE A 149 10.79 2.86 -6.31
N VAL A 150 10.66 1.78 -5.54
CA VAL A 150 9.38 1.06 -5.39
C VAL A 150 8.33 1.94 -4.72
N GLY A 151 8.69 2.61 -3.63
CA GLY A 151 7.83 3.52 -2.87
C GLY A 151 7.27 4.64 -3.73
N CYS A 152 8.10 5.34 -4.53
CA CYS A 152 7.64 6.36 -5.46
C CYS A 152 6.61 5.82 -6.46
N GLY A 153 6.89 4.64 -7.03
CA GLY A 153 5.97 4.00 -7.97
C GLY A 153 4.65 3.58 -7.30
N VAL A 154 4.70 3.13 -6.05
CA VAL A 154 3.52 2.81 -5.24
C VAL A 154 2.72 4.07 -4.91
N VAL A 155 3.35 5.16 -4.46
CA VAL A 155 2.70 6.46 -4.20
C VAL A 155 1.97 6.95 -5.46
N TRP A 156 2.64 6.92 -6.61
CA TRP A 156 2.04 7.28 -7.89
C TRP A 156 0.80 6.43 -8.19
N GLN A 157 0.89 5.13 -7.93
CA GLN A 157 -0.22 4.21 -8.12
C GLN A 157 -1.38 4.47 -7.14
N MET A 158 -1.07 4.88 -5.91
CA MET A 158 -2.03 5.12 -4.84
C MET A 158 -2.61 6.54 -4.85
N ARG A 159 -2.18 7.45 -5.74
CA ARG A 159 -2.57 8.87 -5.75
C ARG A 159 -4.08 9.17 -5.74
N ARG A 160 -4.93 8.20 -6.08
CA ARG A 160 -6.41 8.31 -6.01
C ARG A 160 -7.00 7.93 -4.65
N VAL A 161 -6.16 7.48 -3.71
CA VAL A 161 -6.52 6.97 -2.39
C VAL A 161 -5.65 7.72 -1.36
N PRO A 162 -6.02 8.96 -1.00
CA PRO A 162 -5.17 9.83 -0.18
C PRO A 162 -4.84 9.21 1.17
N ASP A 163 -5.78 8.50 1.80
CA ASP A 163 -5.55 7.81 3.07
C ASP A 163 -4.41 6.77 2.99
N ALA A 164 -4.33 6.03 1.87
CA ALA A 164 -3.27 5.05 1.67
C ALA A 164 -1.92 5.73 1.41
N VAL A 165 -1.91 6.85 0.67
CA VAL A 165 -0.70 7.66 0.45
C VAL A 165 -0.21 8.24 1.76
N LEU A 166 -1.09 8.83 2.57
CA LEU A 166 -0.74 9.41 3.86
C LEU A 166 -0.14 8.35 4.79
N ALA A 167 -0.73 7.15 4.86
CA ALA A 167 -0.18 6.04 5.62
C ALA A 167 1.21 5.60 5.11
N LEU A 168 1.43 5.57 3.79
CA LEU A 168 2.74 5.23 3.22
C LEU A 168 3.80 6.30 3.48
N LEU A 169 3.41 7.58 3.45
CA LEU A 169 4.31 8.68 3.81
C LEU A 169 4.64 8.65 5.31
N ALA A 170 3.68 8.27 6.16
CA ALA A 170 3.93 8.04 7.58
C ALA A 170 4.94 6.90 7.79
N THR A 171 4.83 5.78 7.05
CA THR A 171 5.86 4.73 7.06
C THR A 171 7.25 5.29 6.75
N ALA A 172 7.38 6.06 5.66
CA ALA A 172 8.66 6.65 5.30
C ALA A 172 9.19 7.60 6.39
N GLY A 173 8.31 8.38 7.03
CA GLY A 173 8.66 9.25 8.14
C GLY A 173 9.16 8.48 9.36
N PHE A 174 8.49 7.39 9.73
CA PHE A 174 8.89 6.55 10.85
C PHE A 174 10.22 5.83 10.61
N TYR A 175 10.42 5.21 9.44
CA TYR A 175 11.73 4.61 9.12
C TYR A 175 12.85 5.64 9.04
N ALA A 176 12.57 6.83 8.50
CA ALA A 176 13.56 7.90 8.52
C ALA A 176 13.93 8.27 9.96
N LEU A 177 12.95 8.32 10.87
CA LEU A 177 13.18 8.61 12.28
C LEU A 177 13.98 7.50 12.97
N ALA A 178 13.70 6.22 12.66
CA ALA A 178 14.46 5.07 13.16
C ALA A 178 15.92 5.11 12.69
N VAL A 179 16.16 5.31 11.39
CA VAL A 179 17.52 5.47 10.83
C VAL A 179 18.25 6.65 11.48
N LEU A 180 17.57 7.76 11.73
CA LEU A 180 18.18 8.91 12.41
C LEU A 180 18.50 8.63 13.89
N ALA A 181 17.71 7.78 14.55
CA ALA A 181 17.99 7.33 15.91
C ALA A 181 19.24 6.43 15.91
N GLU A 182 19.29 5.41 15.04
CA GLU A 182 20.42 4.46 14.93
C GLU A 182 21.74 5.11 14.53
N LEU A 183 21.70 6.20 13.77
CA LEU A 183 22.87 7.00 13.44
C LEU A 183 23.31 7.94 14.58
N GLU A 184 22.68 7.87 15.75
CA GLU A 184 22.90 8.72 16.93
C GLU A 184 22.68 10.23 16.64
N TRP A 185 21.89 10.58 15.62
CA TRP A 185 21.65 12.00 15.26
C TRP A 185 20.58 12.67 16.12
N ILE A 186 19.74 11.89 16.80
CA ILE A 186 18.63 12.38 17.63
C ILE A 186 19.00 12.31 19.12
N ILE A 187 19.34 11.12 19.60
CA ILE A 187 19.74 10.86 20.98
C ILE A 187 21.20 10.41 20.91
N PRO A 188 22.16 11.26 21.33
CA PRO A 188 23.55 10.83 21.39
C PRO A 188 23.73 9.87 22.57
N ASN A 189 24.54 8.83 22.36
CA ASN A 189 24.85 7.70 23.26
C ASN A 189 23.79 6.58 23.28
N LYS A 190 24.14 5.45 22.65
CA LYS A 190 23.37 4.20 22.67
C LYS A 190 22.98 3.80 24.10
N GLY A 191 21.70 3.91 24.39
CA GLY A 191 21.09 3.51 25.65
C GLY A 191 19.63 3.11 25.44
N GLU A 192 18.95 2.69 26.51
CA GLU A 192 17.60 2.12 26.43
C GLU A 192 16.60 3.03 25.70
N ALA A 193 16.68 4.35 25.88
CA ALA A 193 15.77 5.29 25.24
C ALA A 193 15.97 5.42 23.72
N GLU A 194 17.19 5.18 23.22
CA GLU A 194 17.50 5.20 21.79
C GLU A 194 16.93 3.96 21.11
N VAL A 195 17.18 2.77 21.69
CA VAL A 195 16.62 1.49 21.25
C VAL A 195 15.09 1.55 21.17
N MET A 196 14.44 2.03 22.25
CA MET A 196 12.98 2.20 22.28
C MET A 196 12.47 3.15 21.19
N LEU A 197 13.22 4.22 20.89
CA LEU A 197 12.82 5.16 19.85
C LEU A 197 12.98 4.53 18.46
N GLU A 198 14.09 3.88 18.20
CA GLU A 198 14.41 3.21 16.95
C GLU A 198 13.38 2.11 16.65
N GLU A 199 13.34 1.08 17.49
CA GLU A 199 12.49 -0.11 17.35
C GLU A 199 11.00 0.26 17.35
N GLY A 200 10.60 1.19 18.22
CA GLY A 200 9.24 1.73 18.27
C GLY A 200 8.83 2.41 16.97
N CYS A 201 9.75 3.17 16.36
CA CYS A 201 9.51 3.78 15.05
C CYS A 201 9.45 2.74 13.94
N GLU A 202 10.31 1.73 13.94
CA GLU A 202 10.28 0.67 12.93
C GLU A 202 8.97 -0.10 12.96
N MET A 203 8.54 -0.56 14.14
CA MET A 203 7.25 -1.23 14.33
C MET A 203 6.06 -0.33 13.90
N ALA A 204 6.09 0.96 14.22
CA ALA A 204 5.06 1.91 13.80
C ALA A 204 5.05 2.12 12.27
N GLY A 205 6.24 2.15 11.65
CA GLY A 205 6.42 2.20 10.21
C GLY A 205 5.83 0.98 9.51
N ASN A 206 6.13 -0.22 10.03
CA ASN A 206 5.61 -1.51 9.58
C ASN A 206 4.07 -1.55 9.66
N LEU A 207 3.50 -1.09 10.78
CA LEU A 207 2.04 -0.97 10.95
C LEU A 207 1.42 -0.01 9.92
N CYS A 208 2.00 1.17 9.73
CA CYS A 208 1.52 2.14 8.74
C CYS A 208 1.58 1.59 7.31
N LEU A 209 2.60 0.78 7.00
CA LEU A 209 2.79 0.17 5.70
C LEU A 209 1.70 -0.86 5.42
N PHE A 210 1.41 -1.72 6.40
CA PHE A 210 0.30 -2.66 6.34
C PHE A 210 -1.04 -1.95 6.12
N LEU A 211 -1.31 -0.88 6.88
CA LEU A 211 -2.53 -0.09 6.74
C LEU A 211 -2.63 0.55 5.34
N SER A 212 -1.54 1.10 4.82
CA SER A 212 -1.48 1.67 3.48
C SER A 212 -1.85 0.65 2.40
N MET A 213 -1.18 -0.50 2.40
CA MET A 213 -1.44 -1.56 1.42
C MET A 213 -2.87 -2.10 1.55
N GLY A 214 -3.37 -2.26 2.77
CA GLY A 214 -4.73 -2.71 3.04
C GLY A 214 -5.81 -1.71 2.57
N LEU A 215 -5.61 -0.41 2.80
CA LEU A 215 -6.51 0.64 2.32
C LEU A 215 -6.56 0.68 0.78
N TYR A 216 -5.42 0.50 0.12
CA TYR A 216 -5.37 0.41 -1.32
C TYR A 216 -6.00 -0.88 -1.87
N ALA A 217 -5.77 -2.03 -1.24
CA ALA A 217 -6.44 -3.29 -1.59
C ALA A 217 -7.97 -3.15 -1.47
N ARG A 218 -8.45 -2.44 -0.45
CA ARG A 218 -9.87 -2.10 -0.29
C ARG A 218 -10.40 -1.25 -1.44
N TYR A 219 -9.65 -0.23 -1.87
CA TYR A 219 -10.02 0.58 -3.02
C TYR A 219 -10.15 -0.29 -4.28
N ALA A 220 -9.16 -1.14 -4.56
CA ALA A 220 -9.20 -2.07 -5.69
C ALA A 220 -10.42 -3.02 -5.61
N ALA A 221 -10.71 -3.54 -4.42
CA ALA A 221 -11.84 -4.44 -4.18
C ALA A 221 -13.21 -3.76 -4.40
N ARG A 222 -13.32 -2.45 -4.20
CA ARG A 222 -14.55 -1.67 -4.47
C ARG A 222 -14.71 -1.40 -5.96
N ALA A 223 -13.66 -0.91 -6.62
CA ALA A 223 -13.65 -0.70 -8.07
C ALA A 223 -14.04 -1.97 -8.84
N ALA A 224 -13.55 -3.14 -8.41
CA ALA A 224 -13.89 -4.43 -9.00
C ALA A 224 -15.38 -4.81 -8.85
N VAL A 225 -16.05 -4.35 -7.78
CA VAL A 225 -17.49 -4.56 -7.58
C VAL A 225 -18.28 -3.63 -8.51
N ASP A 226 -17.90 -2.37 -8.58
CA ASP A 226 -18.60 -1.34 -9.35
C ASP A 226 -18.65 -1.69 -10.85
N VAL A 227 -17.51 -2.09 -11.44
CA VAL A 227 -17.43 -2.53 -12.85
C VAL A 227 -18.39 -3.68 -13.16
N ARG A 228 -18.60 -4.60 -12.22
CA ARG A 228 -19.54 -5.73 -12.41
C ARG A 228 -20.99 -5.26 -12.36
N TRP A 229 -21.30 -4.26 -11.55
CA TRP A 229 -22.65 -3.72 -11.43
C TRP A 229 -23.04 -2.99 -12.72
N ASP A 230 -22.12 -2.20 -13.28
CA ASP A 230 -22.31 -1.49 -14.55
C ASP A 230 -22.54 -2.47 -15.71
N ARG A 231 -21.74 -3.54 -15.79
CA ARG A 231 -21.92 -4.57 -16.82
C ARG A 231 -23.29 -5.24 -16.75
N ARG A 232 -23.72 -5.64 -15.55
CA ARG A 232 -25.06 -6.23 -15.33
C ARG A 232 -26.19 -5.26 -15.62
N ALA A 233 -26.01 -3.96 -15.33
CA ALA A 233 -26.98 -2.92 -15.68
C ALA A 233 -27.11 -2.78 -17.20
N CYS A 234 -25.99 -2.77 -17.93
CA CYS A 234 -25.97 -2.74 -19.40
C CYS A 234 -26.59 -4.00 -20.03
N GLU A 235 -26.28 -5.19 -19.51
CA GLU A 235 -26.86 -6.46 -19.97
C GLU A 235 -28.39 -6.46 -19.80
N ARG A 236 -28.90 -6.08 -18.62
CA ARG A 236 -30.35 -5.95 -18.39
C ARG A 236 -31.01 -4.91 -19.29
N ARG A 237 -30.32 -3.83 -19.64
CA ARG A 237 -30.84 -2.83 -20.59
C ARG A 237 -30.95 -3.42 -22.00
N ARG A 238 -29.96 -4.21 -22.44
CA ARG A 238 -30.00 -4.92 -23.73
C ARG A 238 -31.11 -5.95 -23.78
N GLU A 239 -31.26 -6.76 -22.73
CA GLU A 239 -32.36 -7.72 -22.60
C GLU A 239 -33.71 -7.02 -22.61
N ARG A 240 -33.86 -5.86 -21.96
CA ARG A 240 -35.10 -5.08 -22.05
C ARG A 240 -35.36 -4.60 -23.47
N VAL A 241 -34.36 -4.11 -24.21
CA VAL A 241 -34.57 -3.66 -25.60
C VAL A 241 -34.89 -4.82 -26.55
N GLN A 242 -34.29 -5.99 -26.33
CA GLN A 242 -34.56 -7.19 -27.13
C GLN A 242 -35.91 -7.84 -26.75
N GLY A 243 -36.19 -7.99 -25.46
CA GLY A 243 -37.40 -8.59 -24.91
C GLY A 243 -38.61 -7.66 -24.96
N SER A 244 -38.40 -6.34 -24.92
CA SER A 244 -39.44 -5.35 -25.25
C SER A 244 -39.78 -5.34 -26.72
N GLY A 245 -39.25 -6.32 -27.49
CA GLY A 245 -39.95 -6.90 -28.61
C GLY A 245 -40.76 -5.82 -29.26
N PHE A 246 -40.04 -4.92 -29.93
CA PHE A 246 -40.54 -4.30 -31.12
C PHE A 246 -41.01 -5.49 -31.95
N ARG A 247 -42.21 -6.01 -31.63
CA ARG A 247 -43.18 -6.52 -32.58
C ARG A 247 -43.32 -5.30 -33.46
N VAL A 248 -42.38 -5.17 -34.39
CA VAL A 248 -42.74 -4.81 -35.74
C VAL A 248 -43.96 -5.67 -35.97
N GLN A 249 -45.15 -5.06 -35.85
CA GLN A 249 -46.35 -5.68 -36.34
C GLN A 249 -46.04 -5.87 -37.82
N GLU A 250 -45.54 -7.05 -38.16
CA GLU A 250 -45.17 -7.51 -39.49
C GLU A 250 -46.44 -7.75 -40.33
N GLY A 251 -47.45 -6.89 -40.17
CA GLY A 251 -48.82 -7.09 -40.61
C GLY A 251 -49.60 -5.83 -40.96
N ARG A 252 -49.03 -4.61 -40.85
CA ARG A 252 -49.62 -3.42 -41.48
C ARG A 252 -48.80 -3.03 -42.70
N ARG A 253 -49.16 -3.60 -43.85
CA ARG A 253 -48.85 -3.04 -45.18
C ARG A 253 -49.43 -1.62 -45.22
N VAL A 254 -48.63 -0.63 -44.84
CA VAL A 254 -48.92 0.75 -45.18
C VAL A 254 -48.60 0.86 -46.67
N GLY A 255 -49.64 1.09 -47.47
CA GLY A 255 -49.52 1.26 -48.91
C GLY A 255 -48.57 2.42 -49.26
N PRO A 256 -48.12 2.49 -50.52
CA PRO A 256 -47.18 3.50 -51.00
C PRO A 256 -47.83 4.88 -51.03
N ALA A 257 -47.87 5.56 -49.89
CA ALA A 257 -48.24 6.97 -49.81
C ALA A 257 -46.99 7.82 -50.04
N SER A 258 -46.82 8.18 -51.31
CA SER A 258 -46.21 9.42 -51.82
C SER A 258 -45.04 10.03 -51.04
N LEU A 259 -43.85 9.87 -51.62
CA LEU A 259 -42.79 10.85 -51.70
C LEU A 259 -43.25 12.31 -51.48
N ARG A 260 -42.79 12.93 -50.38
CA ARG A 260 -42.38 14.34 -50.37
C ARG A 260 -41.15 14.49 -49.51
N ALA A 261 -40.03 14.75 -50.17
CA ALA A 261 -38.80 15.20 -49.53
C ALA A 261 -39.01 16.62 -48.99
N PRO A 262 -38.76 16.90 -47.70
CA PRO A 262 -38.52 18.25 -47.26
C PRO A 262 -37.06 18.60 -47.59
N ALA A 263 -36.88 19.28 -48.72
CA ALA A 263 -35.74 20.15 -48.91
C ALA A 263 -35.91 21.32 -47.94
N HIS A 264 -35.14 21.36 -46.85
CA HIS A 264 -35.00 22.58 -46.07
C HIS A 264 -33.66 22.67 -45.34
N GLN A 265 -32.86 23.62 -45.84
CA GLN A 265 -31.90 24.46 -45.13
C GLN A 265 -30.62 23.83 -44.56
N GLN A 266 -29.62 23.81 -45.44
CA GLN A 266 -28.36 24.52 -45.17
C GLN A 266 -28.67 25.97 -44.73
N ALA A 267 -28.23 26.35 -43.53
CA ALA A 267 -27.68 27.67 -43.16
C ALA A 267 -27.81 27.87 -41.64
N ILE A 268 -26.88 28.65 -41.09
CA ILE A 268 -26.74 29.09 -39.68
C ILE A 268 -25.95 28.08 -38.82
N GLY A 269 -24.71 28.33 -38.40
CA GLY A 269 -23.92 29.53 -38.60
C GLY A 269 -22.58 29.42 -37.87
N ASN A 270 -21.54 29.86 -38.57
CA ASN A 270 -20.35 30.45 -37.97
C ASN A 270 -20.74 31.46 -36.89
N ARG A 271 -20.53 31.14 -35.61
CA ARG A 271 -20.40 32.15 -34.56
C ARG A 271 -19.59 31.58 -33.40
N GLN A 272 -18.52 32.31 -33.06
CA GLN A 272 -17.53 32.10 -31.99
C GLN A 272 -16.44 31.09 -32.36
N GLN A 273 -15.27 31.46 -32.90
CA GLN A 273 -14.45 32.66 -32.72
C GLN A 273 -14.22 33.08 -31.26
N SER A 274 -12.96 32.91 -30.87
CA SER A 274 -12.20 33.84 -30.02
C SER A 274 -12.30 33.69 -28.51
N LYS A 275 -11.11 33.74 -27.88
CA LYS A 275 -10.76 33.63 -26.45
C LYS A 275 -10.65 32.16 -26.01
N VAL A 276 -9.46 31.62 -25.75
CA VAL A 276 -8.45 32.13 -24.83
C VAL A 276 -7.05 31.76 -25.34
N ASN A 277 -6.32 32.78 -25.76
CA ASN A 277 -4.87 32.79 -25.87
C ASN A 277 -4.43 33.87 -24.87
N SER A 278 -3.88 33.48 -23.72
CA SER A 278 -3.11 34.39 -22.85
C SER A 278 -2.36 33.65 -21.75
N ASN A 279 -1.03 33.73 -21.87
CA ASN A 279 -0.07 33.98 -20.80
C ASN A 279 0.30 32.83 -19.86
N ILE A 280 1.46 32.21 -20.17
CA ILE A 280 2.42 31.85 -19.12
C ILE A 280 3.80 32.36 -19.58
N PRO A 281 4.42 33.31 -18.86
CA PRO A 281 5.82 33.67 -19.05
C PRO A 281 6.74 32.71 -18.27
N GLU A 282 7.81 32.27 -18.92
CA GLU A 282 9.10 31.93 -18.28
C GLU A 282 9.79 33.23 -17.82
N PRO A 283 10.80 33.21 -16.92
CA PRO A 283 11.65 32.09 -16.49
C PRO A 283 11.52 31.66 -15.02
#